data_AF-A0A4R4BCF7-F1
#
_entry.id   AF-A0A4R4BCF7-F1
#
_cell.length_a   1.000
_cell.length_b   1.000
_cell.length_c   1.000
_cell.angle_alpha   90.00
_cell.angle_beta   90.00
_cell.angle_gamma   90.00
#
_symmetry.space_group_name_H-M   'P 1'
#
loop_
_entity.id
_entity.type
_entity.pdbx_description
1 polymer ?
#
loop_
_entity_poly.entity_id
_entity_poly.type
_entity_poly.pdbx_seq_one_letter_code
_entity_poly.pdbx_strand_id
1 'polypeptide(L)'
;MVAGNKVKRFPAILKRQVKEGHEIANHTYNHIYDRNITAAKLTAELDQTDEIIKQITGYKPTLYRPFGGLHNDLIINTAIQNWKLVILWSWHQDPQDCRNPTASKISRYITKGVKPGNIILLHDWNGSEFSQISQSVKALESIMRYLYRNDYECVTVSEMLYRSIKIIPTPFDTFYHFSQEDSFLKEREVSRWELK
;
A
#
# COMPACT_ATOMS: atom_id res chain seq x y z
N MET A 1 2.20 3.96 2.87
CA MET A 1 3.41 3.41 2.19
C MET A 1 4.61 4.19 2.67
N VAL A 2 5.80 3.59 2.70
CA VAL A 2 7.00 4.21 3.27
C VAL A 2 8.22 4.04 2.37
N ALA A 3 9.08 5.06 2.30
CA ALA A 3 10.36 4.99 1.61
C ALA A 3 11.45 4.48 2.56
N GLY A 4 12.28 3.54 2.10
CA GLY A 4 13.26 2.86 2.94
C GLY A 4 14.27 3.80 3.61
N ASN A 5 14.71 4.86 2.93
CA ASN A 5 15.61 5.87 3.50
C ASN A 5 14.97 6.64 4.68
N LYS A 6 13.65 6.90 4.65
CA LYS A 6 12.92 7.54 5.75
C LYS A 6 12.65 6.56 6.87
N VAL A 7 12.34 5.30 6.57
CA VAL A 7 12.20 4.25 7.58
C VAL A 7 13.47 4.11 8.40
N LYS A 8 14.64 4.06 7.75
CA LYS A 8 15.95 3.97 8.42
C LYS A 8 16.18 5.14 9.38
N ARG A 9 15.73 6.34 9.03
CA ARG A 9 15.88 7.56 9.84
C ARG A 9 14.88 7.65 10.98
N PHE A 10 13.67 7.11 10.82
CA PHE A 10 12.57 7.24 11.77
C PHE A 10 11.94 5.90 12.18
N PRO A 11 12.73 4.94 12.71
CA PRO A 11 12.24 3.59 13.02
C PRO A 11 11.14 3.58 14.10
N ALA A 12 11.18 4.53 15.04
CA ALA A 12 10.19 4.65 16.11
C ALA A 12 8.78 4.95 15.57
N ILE A 13 8.67 5.76 14.52
CA ILE A 13 7.39 6.08 13.87
C ILE A 13 6.82 4.81 13.22
N LEU A 14 7.65 4.05 12.52
CA LEU A 14 7.20 2.83 11.87
C LEU A 14 6.71 1.78 12.88
N LYS A 15 7.43 1.60 14.01
CA LYS A 15 6.98 0.71 15.10
C LYS A 15 5.63 1.14 15.67
N ARG A 16 5.44 2.44 15.86
CA ARG A 16 4.17 3.01 16.33
C ARG A 16 3.04 2.73 15.33
N GLN A 17 3.27 2.94 14.03
CA GLN A 17 2.27 2.68 12.99
C GLN A 17 1.78 1.22 13.03
N VAL A 18 2.72 0.26 13.13
CA VAL A 18 2.36 -1.17 13.25
C VAL A 18 1.61 -1.46 14.55
N LYS A 19 2.06 -0.91 15.69
CA LYS A 19 1.39 -1.08 16.99
C LYS A 19 -0.04 -0.54 16.99
N GLU A 20 -0.30 0.52 16.24
CA GLU A 20 -1.63 1.13 16.08
C GLU A 20 -2.50 0.43 15.03
N GLY A 21 -2.03 -0.67 14.42
CA GLY A 21 -2.79 -1.48 13.48
C GLY A 21 -2.75 -0.99 12.02
N HIS A 22 -1.85 -0.06 11.68
CA HIS A 22 -1.71 0.43 10.30
C HIS A 22 -0.91 -0.55 9.44
N GLU A 23 -1.33 -0.73 8.19
CA GLU A 23 -0.61 -1.53 7.20
C GLU A 23 0.59 -0.76 6.60
N ILE A 24 1.77 -1.38 6.64
CA ILE A 24 2.97 -0.86 5.97
C ILE A 24 3.15 -1.50 4.59
N ALA A 25 3.42 -0.64 3.60
CA ALA A 25 3.65 -1.00 2.20
C ALA A 25 4.93 -0.31 1.67
N ASN A 26 5.58 -0.94 0.70
CA ASN A 26 6.88 -0.53 0.14
C ASN A 26 6.72 0.63 -0.87
N HIS A 27 7.60 1.63 -0.81
CA HIS A 27 7.63 2.76 -1.75
C HIS A 27 9.03 3.03 -2.33
N THR A 28 9.82 1.97 -2.57
CA THR A 28 11.26 1.99 -2.92
C THR A 28 12.14 2.58 -1.81
N TYR A 29 13.46 2.46 -1.93
CA TYR A 29 14.38 2.90 -0.88
C TYR A 29 14.66 4.39 -0.99
N ASN A 30 14.99 4.85 -2.20
CA ASN A 30 15.38 6.24 -2.48
C ASN A 30 14.24 7.09 -3.06
N HIS A 31 13.03 6.55 -3.22
CA HIS A 31 11.88 7.28 -3.78
C HIS A 31 12.17 7.77 -5.21
N ILE A 32 12.60 6.84 -6.06
CA ILE A 32 13.11 7.12 -7.41
C ILE A 32 11.98 7.35 -8.43
N TYR A 33 12.11 8.41 -9.25
CA TYR A 33 11.31 8.63 -10.44
C TYR A 33 12.13 8.32 -11.68
N ASP A 34 12.11 7.07 -12.14
CA ASP A 34 12.88 6.66 -13.31
C ASP A 34 12.01 5.83 -14.26
N ARG A 35 11.70 6.42 -15.42
CA ARG A 35 10.91 5.76 -16.48
C ARG A 35 11.68 4.65 -17.19
N ASN A 36 13.01 4.67 -17.10
CA ASN A 36 13.92 3.72 -17.73
C ASN A 36 14.61 2.82 -16.69
N ILE A 37 14.01 2.71 -15.50
CA ILE A 37 14.53 1.84 -14.44
C ILE A 37 14.72 0.41 -14.96
N THR A 38 15.85 -0.20 -14.61
CA THR A 38 16.09 -1.61 -14.94
C THR A 38 15.46 -2.51 -13.89
N ALA A 39 15.10 -3.74 -14.27
CA ALA A 39 14.55 -4.73 -13.33
C ALA A 39 15.49 -4.95 -12.14
N ALA A 40 16.80 -5.07 -12.39
CA ALA A 40 17.80 -5.23 -11.34
C ALA A 40 17.82 -4.05 -10.35
N LYS A 41 17.71 -2.81 -10.85
CA LYS A 41 17.69 -1.62 -9.98
C LYS A 41 16.40 -1.56 -9.17
N LEU A 42 15.26 -1.87 -9.76
CA LEU A 42 13.99 -1.90 -9.04
C LEU A 42 13.98 -2.99 -7.96
N THR A 43 14.42 -4.21 -8.28
CA THR A 43 14.59 -5.32 -7.32
C THR A 43 15.44 -4.87 -6.12
N ALA A 44 16.60 -4.27 -6.36
CA ALA A 44 17.47 -3.80 -5.28
C ALA A 44 16.78 -2.75 -4.38
N GLU A 45 16.01 -1.83 -4.96
CA GLU A 45 15.26 -0.81 -4.19
C GLU A 45 14.12 -1.43 -3.36
N LEU A 46 13.44 -2.44 -3.90
CA LEU A 46 12.38 -3.17 -3.20
C LEU A 46 12.97 -3.99 -2.05
N ASP A 47 13.98 -4.81 -2.31
CA ASP A 47 14.63 -5.68 -1.33
C ASP A 47 15.25 -4.91 -0.18
N GLN A 48 15.97 -3.82 -0.49
CA GLN A 48 16.58 -2.98 0.53
C GLN A 48 15.54 -2.35 1.45
N THR A 49 14.40 -1.93 0.90
CA THR A 49 13.31 -1.36 1.69
C THR A 49 12.61 -2.42 2.54
N ASP A 50 12.36 -3.60 1.97
CA ASP A 50 11.76 -4.72 2.69
C ASP A 50 12.60 -5.19 3.86
N GLU A 51 13.91 -5.30 3.68
CA GLU A 51 14.80 -5.77 4.73
C GLU A 51 14.79 -4.83 5.93
N ILE A 52 14.84 -3.52 5.69
CA ILE A 52 14.79 -2.52 6.76
C ILE A 52 13.43 -2.53 7.45
N ILE A 53 12.32 -2.65 6.69
CA ILE A 53 10.99 -2.77 7.30
C ILE A 53 10.92 -4.04 8.15
N LYS A 54 11.35 -5.19 7.63
CA LYS A 54 11.36 -6.48 8.35
C LYS A 54 12.16 -6.41 9.65
N GLN A 55 13.33 -5.77 9.63
CA GLN A 55 14.15 -5.59 10.84
C GLN A 55 13.44 -4.79 11.93
N ILE A 56 12.54 -3.88 11.56
CA ILE A 56 11.83 -3.00 12.50
C ILE A 56 10.49 -3.59 12.95
N THR A 57 9.75 -4.22 12.04
CA THR A 57 8.36 -4.65 12.22
C THR A 57 8.18 -6.15 12.33
N GLY A 58 9.19 -6.95 11.98
CA GLY A 58 9.14 -8.41 11.98
C GLY A 58 8.55 -9.05 10.71
N TYR A 59 8.04 -8.27 9.75
CA TYR A 59 7.42 -8.80 8.54
C TYR A 59 7.85 -8.03 7.28
N LYS A 60 7.81 -8.71 6.12
CA LYS A 60 8.03 -8.09 4.81
C LYS A 60 6.70 -7.60 4.23
N PRO A 61 6.59 -6.34 3.77
CA PRO A 61 5.39 -5.88 3.08
C PRO A 61 5.09 -6.71 1.83
N THR A 62 3.82 -6.87 1.48
CA THR A 62 3.39 -7.51 0.21
C THR A 62 2.88 -6.50 -0.81
N LEU A 63 2.62 -5.26 -0.39
CA LEU A 63 2.13 -4.19 -1.25
C LEU A 63 3.27 -3.24 -1.63
N TYR A 64 3.22 -2.77 -2.87
CA TYR A 64 4.15 -1.79 -3.44
C TYR A 64 3.36 -0.72 -4.21
N ARG A 65 3.78 0.55 -4.10
CA ARG A 65 3.34 1.62 -5.01
C ARG A 65 4.55 2.22 -5.69
N PRO A 66 4.59 2.33 -7.03
CA PRO A 66 5.63 3.07 -7.71
C PRO A 66 5.47 4.58 -7.48
N PHE A 67 6.61 5.28 -7.44
CA PHE A 67 6.60 6.73 -7.28
C PHE A 67 5.85 7.41 -8.43
N GLY A 68 4.98 8.37 -8.09
CA GLY A 68 4.12 9.06 -9.04
C GLY A 68 3.11 8.17 -9.78
N GLY A 69 2.89 6.93 -9.33
CA GLY A 69 2.05 5.96 -10.02
C GLY A 69 2.64 5.46 -11.33
N LEU A 70 3.95 5.61 -11.55
CA LEU A 70 4.63 5.15 -12.76
C LEU A 70 4.53 3.62 -12.91
N HIS A 71 3.92 3.15 -13.99
CA HIS A 71 3.82 1.72 -14.26
C HIS A 71 3.96 1.44 -15.75
N ASN A 72 4.68 0.37 -16.06
CA ASN A 72 4.80 -0.27 -17.36
C ASN A 72 5.05 -1.77 -17.11
N ASP A 73 5.08 -2.57 -18.17
CA ASP A 73 5.23 -4.03 -18.04
C ASP A 73 6.49 -4.42 -17.26
N LEU A 74 7.60 -3.70 -17.45
CA LEU A 74 8.84 -3.96 -16.72
C LEU A 74 8.65 -3.73 -15.21
N ILE A 75 8.04 -2.62 -14.79
CA ILE A 75 7.81 -2.30 -13.38
C ILE A 75 6.84 -3.30 -12.74
N ILE A 76 5.74 -3.61 -13.44
CA ILE A 76 4.73 -4.55 -12.93
C ILE A 76 5.31 -5.96 -12.81
N ASN A 77 5.97 -6.47 -13.85
CA ASN A 77 6.54 -7.82 -13.84
C ASN A 77 7.66 -7.94 -12.80
N THR A 78 8.52 -6.92 -12.67
CA THR A 78 9.56 -6.92 -11.63
C THR A 78 8.94 -6.91 -10.24
N ALA A 79 7.89 -6.13 -9.99
CA ALA A 79 7.19 -6.13 -8.71
C ALA A 79 6.60 -7.51 -8.38
N ILE A 80 5.94 -8.17 -9.35
CA ILE A 80 5.38 -9.53 -9.18
C ILE A 80 6.48 -10.55 -8.88
N GLN A 81 7.60 -10.51 -9.60
CA GLN A 81 8.76 -11.38 -9.34
C GLN A 81 9.37 -11.16 -7.95
N ASN A 82 9.19 -9.97 -7.38
CA ASN A 82 9.56 -9.63 -6.00
C ASN A 82 8.41 -9.83 -5.00
N TRP A 83 7.39 -10.63 -5.35
CA TRP A 83 6.24 -10.95 -4.51
C TRP A 83 5.47 -9.72 -4.03
N LYS A 84 5.36 -8.70 -4.89
CA LYS A 84 4.62 -7.47 -4.62
C LYS A 84 3.36 -7.37 -5.46
N LEU A 85 2.28 -6.98 -4.81
CA LEU A 85 1.09 -6.46 -5.48
C LEU A 85 1.22 -4.94 -5.65
N VAL A 86 1.04 -4.47 -6.88
CA VAL A 86 1.12 -3.05 -7.22
C VAL A 86 -0.21 -2.36 -6.91
N ILE A 87 -0.18 -1.35 -6.04
CA ILE A 87 -1.36 -0.62 -5.58
C ILE A 87 -1.26 0.86 -5.96
N LEU A 88 -2.21 1.31 -6.77
CA LEU A 88 -2.40 2.73 -7.09
C LEU A 88 -3.45 3.35 -6.16
N TRP A 89 -4.11 4.41 -6.63
CA TRP A 89 -5.21 5.08 -5.95
C TRP A 89 -6.34 5.29 -6.95
N SER A 90 -7.54 5.60 -6.46
CA SER A 90 -8.66 5.89 -7.33
C SER A 90 -8.44 7.23 -8.02
N TRP A 91 -8.66 7.28 -9.34
CA TRP A 91 -8.38 8.46 -10.17
C TRP A 91 -8.92 9.79 -9.62
N HIS A 92 -10.13 9.77 -9.02
CA HIS A 92 -10.77 10.95 -8.44
C HIS A 92 -10.44 11.19 -6.94
N GLN A 93 -9.42 10.51 -6.41
CA GLN A 93 -9.04 10.56 -4.99
C GLN A 93 -7.57 10.94 -4.80
N ASP A 94 -7.09 11.86 -5.64
CA ASP A 94 -5.81 12.55 -5.50
C ASP A 94 -6.04 14.07 -5.38
N PRO A 95 -6.08 14.61 -4.16
CA PRO A 95 -6.24 16.05 -3.93
C PRO A 95 -4.97 16.86 -4.24
N GLN A 96 -3.88 16.22 -4.69
CA GLN A 96 -2.56 16.83 -4.92
C GLN A 96 -2.05 17.54 -3.67
N ASP A 97 -2.20 16.89 -2.52
CA ASP A 97 -1.88 17.45 -1.20
C ASP A 97 -0.38 17.72 -1.00
N CYS A 98 0.48 17.05 -1.77
CA CYS A 98 1.91 17.34 -1.86
C CYS A 98 2.22 18.77 -2.34
N ARG A 99 1.28 19.44 -3.02
CA ARG A 99 1.36 20.87 -3.40
C ARG A 99 0.93 21.82 -2.27
N ASN A 100 0.61 21.26 -1.10
CA ASN A 100 0.18 21.96 0.11
C ASN A 100 -1.03 22.91 -0.07
N PRO A 101 -2.11 22.52 -0.78
CA PRO A 101 -3.35 23.30 -0.81
C PRO A 101 -3.99 23.38 0.60
N THR A 102 -4.91 24.32 0.81
CA THR A 102 -5.56 24.47 2.13
C THR A 102 -6.29 23.19 2.55
N ALA A 103 -6.31 22.90 3.85
CA ALA A 103 -7.01 21.74 4.41
C ALA A 103 -8.49 21.65 3.96
N SER A 104 -9.17 22.78 3.79
CA SER A 104 -10.53 22.87 3.27
C SER A 104 -10.67 22.44 1.81
N LYS A 105 -9.65 22.69 0.96
CA LYS A 105 -9.62 22.24 -0.43
C LYS A 105 -9.39 20.73 -0.49
N ILE A 106 -8.46 20.21 0.31
CA ILE A 106 -8.16 18.77 0.40
C ILE A 106 -9.40 17.99 0.83
N SER A 107 -9.99 18.37 1.96
CA SER A 107 -11.19 17.72 2.50
C SER A 107 -12.35 17.76 1.50
N ARG A 108 -12.66 18.93 0.94
CA ARG A 108 -13.75 19.07 -0.04
C ARG A 108 -13.54 18.23 -1.30
N TYR A 109 -12.30 18.13 -1.80
CA TYR A 109 -11.99 17.32 -2.97
C TYR A 109 -12.31 15.85 -2.69
N ILE A 110 -11.81 15.31 -1.58
CA ILE A 110 -12.03 13.92 -1.16
C ILE A 110 -13.53 13.65 -0.94
N THR A 111 -14.20 14.45 -0.11
CA THR A 111 -15.60 14.20 0.28
C THR A 111 -16.57 14.35 -0.89
N LYS A 112 -16.26 15.17 -1.89
CA LYS A 112 -17.09 15.30 -3.10
C LYS A 112 -16.98 14.10 -4.03
N GLY A 113 -15.81 13.44 -4.05
CA GLY A 113 -15.54 12.35 -4.99
C GLY A 113 -15.66 10.95 -4.40
N VAL A 114 -15.71 10.80 -3.08
CA VAL A 114 -15.55 9.49 -2.43
C VAL A 114 -16.74 8.58 -2.69
N LYS A 115 -16.44 7.32 -2.98
CA LYS A 115 -17.39 6.23 -3.21
C LYS A 115 -16.88 4.94 -2.56
N PRO A 116 -17.73 3.95 -2.27
CA PRO A 116 -17.29 2.63 -1.81
C PRO A 116 -16.23 2.03 -2.74
N GLY A 117 -15.19 1.43 -2.15
CA GLY A 117 -14.06 0.87 -2.91
C GLY A 117 -13.05 1.91 -3.43
N ASN A 118 -13.10 3.16 -2.98
CA ASN A 118 -12.07 4.14 -3.30
C ASN A 118 -10.81 3.96 -2.44
N ILE A 119 -9.64 4.11 -3.08
CA ILE A 119 -8.34 4.23 -2.41
C ILE A 119 -7.91 5.70 -2.50
N ILE A 120 -7.76 6.36 -1.35
CA ILE A 120 -7.42 7.79 -1.25
C ILE A 120 -5.89 7.96 -1.17
N LEU A 121 -5.34 8.88 -1.97
CA LEU A 121 -3.93 9.26 -1.89
C LEU A 121 -3.75 10.50 -1.02
N LEU A 122 -2.94 10.37 0.02
CA LEU A 122 -2.51 11.45 0.91
C LEU A 122 -1.04 11.26 1.29
N HIS A 123 -0.38 12.36 1.67
CA HIS A 123 1.00 12.44 2.08
C HIS A 123 1.11 13.20 3.42
N ASP A 124 2.00 12.72 4.29
CA ASP A 124 2.40 13.41 5.52
C ASP A 124 3.58 14.37 5.30
N TRP A 125 4.10 14.42 4.07
CA TRP A 125 5.21 15.26 3.63
C TRP A 125 4.74 16.51 2.87
N ASN A 126 5.22 17.69 3.26
CA ASN A 126 4.90 18.97 2.61
C ASN A 126 6.12 19.68 1.97
N GLY A 127 7.20 18.94 1.68
CA GLY A 127 8.37 19.50 0.99
C GLY A 127 9.48 20.05 1.88
N SER A 128 9.35 20.05 3.21
CA SER A 128 10.38 20.53 4.15
C SER A 128 10.64 19.56 5.30
N GLU A 129 11.92 19.32 5.62
CA GLU A 129 12.34 18.51 6.79
C GLU A 129 12.18 19.27 8.11
N PHE A 130 12.03 20.59 8.05
CA PHE A 130 11.86 21.49 9.19
C PHE A 130 10.42 22.02 9.20
N SER A 131 9.64 21.56 10.19
CA SER A 131 8.19 21.36 10.09
C SER A 131 7.33 22.62 10.23
N GLN A 132 6.35 22.73 9.33
CA GLN A 132 4.96 23.04 9.69
C GLN A 132 4.13 21.76 9.48
N ILE A 133 3.09 21.55 10.30
CA ILE A 133 2.10 20.47 10.10
C ILE A 133 1.53 20.56 8.68
N SER A 134 1.55 19.46 7.91
CA SER A 134 1.02 19.44 6.54
C SER A 134 -0.47 19.79 6.52
N GLN A 135 -0.94 20.43 5.46
CA GLN A 135 -2.36 20.72 5.31
C GLN A 135 -3.20 19.44 5.24
N SER A 136 -2.63 18.32 4.79
CA SER A 136 -3.23 16.99 4.80
C SER A 136 -3.58 16.53 6.21
N VAL A 137 -2.65 16.69 7.16
CA VAL A 137 -2.90 16.35 8.58
C VAL A 137 -4.04 17.20 9.14
N LYS A 138 -4.09 18.49 8.80
CA LYS A 138 -5.20 19.39 9.21
C LYS A 138 -6.54 19.02 8.57
N ALA A 139 -6.53 18.44 7.36
CA ALA A 139 -7.74 18.03 6.66
C ALA A 139 -8.34 16.73 7.22
N LEU A 140 -7.53 15.89 7.86
CA LEU A 140 -7.88 14.52 8.24
C LEU A 140 -9.12 14.48 9.16
N GLU A 141 -9.22 15.37 10.14
CA GLU A 141 -10.38 15.41 11.06
C GLU A 141 -11.70 15.61 10.30
N SER A 142 -11.73 16.54 9.34
CA SER A 142 -12.92 16.81 8.53
C SER A 142 -13.25 15.63 7.60
N ILE A 143 -12.24 14.97 7.05
CA ILE A 143 -12.41 13.80 6.18
C ILE A 143 -13.00 12.64 7.00
N MET A 144 -12.37 12.29 8.12
CA MET A 144 -12.82 11.18 8.97
C MET A 144 -14.23 11.41 9.51
N ARG A 145 -14.56 12.64 9.92
CA ARG A 145 -15.93 12.99 10.35
C ARG A 145 -16.95 12.81 9.22
N TYR A 146 -16.61 13.19 8.00
CA TYR A 146 -17.50 12.99 6.85
C TYR A 146 -17.69 11.51 6.55
N LEU A 147 -16.60 10.73 6.48
CA LEU A 147 -16.66 9.29 6.21
C LEU A 147 -17.51 8.56 7.26
N TYR A 148 -17.27 8.83 8.55
CA TYR A 148 -18.06 8.25 9.64
C TYR A 148 -19.55 8.58 9.55
N ARG A 149 -19.91 9.84 9.24
CA ARG A 149 -21.32 10.27 9.14
C ARG A 149 -22.06 9.75 7.92
N ASN A 150 -21.33 9.23 6.93
CA ASN A 150 -21.91 8.68 5.70
C ASN A 150 -21.66 7.17 5.61
N ASP A 151 -21.51 6.51 6.76
CA ASP A 151 -21.40 5.05 6.91
C ASP A 151 -20.25 4.40 6.12
N TYR A 152 -19.16 5.15 5.89
CA TYR A 152 -17.94 4.59 5.33
C TYR A 152 -17.08 3.95 6.41
N GLU A 153 -16.60 2.75 6.13
CA GLU A 153 -15.56 2.09 6.91
C GLU A 153 -14.20 2.25 6.21
N CYS A 154 -13.21 2.79 6.92
CA CYS A 154 -11.83 2.84 6.44
C CYS A 154 -11.09 1.57 6.85
N VAL A 155 -10.65 0.80 5.86
CA VAL A 155 -9.92 -0.46 6.06
C VAL A 155 -8.52 -0.38 5.45
N THR A 156 -7.66 -1.35 5.80
CA THR A 156 -6.37 -1.52 5.12
C THR A 156 -6.57 -1.92 3.66
N VAL A 157 -5.54 -1.77 2.81
CA VAL A 157 -5.66 -2.14 1.40
C VAL A 157 -5.78 -3.65 1.27
N SER A 158 -5.01 -4.42 2.03
CA SER A 158 -5.14 -5.88 2.04
C SER A 158 -6.54 -6.34 2.42
N GLU A 159 -7.16 -5.70 3.41
CA GLU A 159 -8.53 -6.02 3.80
C GLU A 159 -9.55 -5.64 2.71
N MET A 160 -9.39 -4.48 2.08
CA MET A 160 -10.23 -4.09 0.93
C MET A 160 -10.17 -5.14 -0.18
N LEU A 161 -8.97 -5.60 -0.56
CA LEU A 161 -8.78 -6.63 -1.57
C LEU A 161 -9.43 -7.96 -1.17
N TYR A 162 -9.23 -8.40 0.07
CA TYR A 162 -9.83 -9.62 0.60
C TYR A 162 -11.36 -9.58 0.56
N ARG A 163 -11.96 -8.47 1.02
CA ARG A 163 -13.42 -8.26 0.96
C ARG A 163 -13.92 -8.26 -0.49
N SER A 164 -13.15 -7.71 -1.42
CA SER A 164 -13.52 -7.61 -2.84
C SER A 164 -13.57 -8.99 -3.51
N ILE A 165 -12.58 -9.85 -3.25
CA ILE A 165 -12.54 -11.23 -3.80
C ILE A 165 -13.76 -12.04 -3.36
N LYS A 166 -14.16 -11.95 -2.09
CA LYS A 166 -15.34 -12.67 -1.57
C LYS A 166 -16.66 -12.27 -2.20
N ILE A 167 -16.74 -11.07 -2.76
CA ILE A 167 -17.96 -10.53 -3.38
C ILE A 167 -18.08 -10.99 -4.84
N ILE A 168 -16.99 -11.44 -5.46
CA ILE A 168 -16.99 -11.93 -6.84
C ILE A 168 -17.74 -13.28 -6.88
N PRO A 169 -18.81 -13.44 -7.69
CA PRO A 169 -19.46 -14.73 -7.84
C PRO A 169 -18.49 -15.76 -8.39
N THR A 170 -18.58 -17.00 -7.91
CA THR A 170 -17.64 -18.09 -8.18
C THR A 170 -17.24 -18.28 -9.65
N PRO A 171 -18.16 -18.17 -10.64
CA PRO A 171 -17.78 -18.28 -12.06
C PRO A 171 -16.81 -17.20 -12.57
N PHE A 172 -16.62 -16.12 -11.80
CA PHE A 172 -15.76 -14.99 -12.14
C PHE A 172 -14.56 -14.84 -11.21
N ASP A 173 -14.40 -15.74 -10.24
CA ASP A 173 -13.23 -15.78 -9.35
C ASP A 173 -12.06 -16.51 -10.03
N THR A 174 -11.42 -15.79 -10.96
CA THR A 174 -10.26 -16.28 -11.71
C THR A 174 -9.03 -16.54 -10.83
N PHE A 175 -8.97 -15.96 -9.63
CA PHE A 175 -7.87 -16.16 -8.69
C PHE A 175 -7.94 -17.52 -7.98
N TYR A 176 -9.14 -17.98 -7.60
CA TYR A 176 -9.31 -19.32 -7.04
C TYR A 176 -9.06 -20.43 -8.06
N HIS A 177 -9.42 -20.23 -9.33
CA HIS A 177 -9.21 -21.22 -10.38
C HIS A 177 -7.73 -21.52 -10.64
N PHE A 178 -6.84 -20.52 -10.60
CA PHE A 178 -5.39 -20.76 -10.70
C PHE A 178 -4.83 -21.53 -9.50
N SER A 179 -5.36 -21.31 -8.29
CA SER A 179 -4.87 -21.98 -7.08
C SER A 179 -5.27 -23.45 -6.95
N GLN A 180 -6.28 -23.91 -7.68
CA GLN A 180 -6.66 -25.33 -7.70
C GLN A 180 -5.83 -26.16 -8.69
N GLU A 181 -5.26 -25.56 -9.74
CA GLU A 181 -4.38 -26.27 -10.68
C GLU A 181 -2.98 -26.51 -10.11
N ASP A 182 -2.53 -25.71 -9.13
CA ASP A 182 -1.24 -25.87 -8.43
C ASP A 182 -1.33 -26.75 -7.15
N SER A 183 -2.19 -27.76 -7.13
CA SER A 183 -2.36 -28.67 -5.99
C SER A 183 -1.23 -29.71 -5.83
N PHE A 184 0.00 -29.41 -6.22
CA PHE A 184 1.17 -30.27 -6.04
C PHE A 184 1.76 -30.23 -4.61
N LEU A 185 1.21 -29.38 -3.72
CA LEU A 185 1.69 -29.23 -2.33
C LEU A 185 0.79 -29.86 -1.26
N LYS A 186 -0.39 -30.40 -1.61
CA LYS A 186 -1.27 -31.08 -0.62
C LYS A 186 -0.86 -32.51 -0.26
N GLU A 187 0.03 -33.15 -1.02
CA GLU A 187 0.40 -34.56 -0.78
C GLU A 187 1.56 -34.78 0.21
N ARG A 188 2.23 -33.72 0.71
CA ARG A 188 3.38 -33.88 1.63
C ARG A 188 3.11 -33.60 3.11
N GLU A 189 1.93 -33.11 3.48
CA GLU A 189 1.58 -32.89 4.90
C GLU A 189 0.72 -33.98 5.53
N VAL A 190 0.13 -34.88 4.74
CA VAL A 190 -0.72 -35.97 5.26
C VAL A 190 0.08 -37.22 5.65
N SER A 191 1.33 -37.35 5.20
CA SER A 191 2.14 -38.56 5.37
C SER A 191 3.09 -38.58 6.59
N ARG A 192 3.01 -37.59 7.51
CA ARG A 192 3.92 -37.51 8.67
C ARG A 192 3.29 -37.72 10.05
N TRP A 193 2.00 -38.08 10.14
CA TRP A 193 1.31 -38.28 11.43
C TRP A 193 0.62 -39.64 11.63
N GLU A 194 0.92 -40.65 10.81
CA GLU A 194 0.32 -42.01 10.97
C GLU A 194 1.33 -43.15 11.22
N LEU A 195 2.47 -42.90 11.88
CA LEU A 195 3.27 -43.99 12.44
C LEU A 195 3.95 -43.60 13.77
N LYS A 196 3.19 -43.66 14.87
CA LYS A 196 3.49 -44.33 16.16
C LYS A 196 2.51 -43.89 17.24
#